data_AF-A0A7S3D5Y6-F1
#
_entry.id   AF-A0A7S3D5Y6-F1
#
_cell.length_a   1.000
_cell.length_b   1.000
_cell.length_c   1.000
_cell.angle_alpha   90.00
_cell.angle_beta   90.00
_cell.angle_gamma   90.00
#
_symmetry.space_group_name_H-M   'P 1'
#
loop_
_entity.id
_entity.type
_entity.pdbx_description
1 polymer ?
#
loop_
_entity_poly.entity_id
_entity_poly.type
_entity_poly.pdbx_seq_one_letter_code
_entity_poly.pdbx_strand_id
1 'polypeptide(L)'
;MKALLVSALVVCTFGACLSAECHGAPDPNAKPNNNPIFSSPPTFVTSAQNGKLYRAGDDEDVFDIVHVWGTPYEMGYAQGQLQKEKANKFITSVRQYVSQSVYHGACFTLRALQLWAYLEAQVIEAINGTVSWIPVGVAKWVADVGLDVALDLTYDATKKYSGSYFEEEMKGICDASGADYKTLRRIHMIGELTKGSCSMMGAWGTATEDGTPLLAFRALDWNTDGPFKDFPQVTVYHPTPGSGNGHAFMNVGWVGWIGSITGMSSMDMAICEIGVSFPDDTFGQESRLGIPFTYILRDILQFDVTIDDSISRIVNADRTCDLILGVGDGKLNEFRSVQYSHSVARFFDDKNLLPLNETWHPRIPDTVYHGMDWLCPGYSVVLANQIKEHHGGINADI
;
A
#
# COMPACT_ATOMS: atom_id res chain seq x y z
N MET A 1 15.71 10.88 30.21
CA MET A 1 14.54 10.10 29.75
C MET A 1 13.60 10.91 28.84
N LYS A 2 13.03 12.05 29.25
CA LYS A 2 12.17 12.86 28.36
C LYS A 2 12.88 13.44 27.13
N ALA A 3 14.19 13.75 27.23
CA ALA A 3 14.97 14.26 26.09
C ALA A 3 15.35 13.18 25.06
N LEU A 4 15.59 11.93 25.47
CA LEU A 4 15.92 10.82 24.56
C LEU A 4 14.71 10.38 23.70
N LEU A 5 13.50 10.46 24.26
CA LEU A 5 12.26 10.13 23.56
C LEU A 5 11.88 11.14 22.47
N VAL A 6 12.27 12.41 22.63
CA VAL A 6 12.04 13.45 21.63
C VAL A 6 13.03 13.33 20.46
N SER A 7 14.27 12.88 20.73
CA SER A 7 15.27 12.62 19.70
C SER A 7 14.85 11.50 18.74
N ALA A 8 14.22 10.43 19.23
CA ALA A 8 13.74 9.32 18.38
C ALA A 8 12.64 9.75 17.38
N LEU A 9 11.89 10.81 17.67
CA LEU A 9 10.84 11.35 16.81
C LEU A 9 11.35 12.31 15.73
N VAL A 10 12.47 13.00 15.98
CA VAL A 10 13.09 13.98 15.06
C VAL A 10 14.00 13.30 14.03
N VAL A 11 14.36 12.06 14.27
CA VAL A 11 15.44 11.34 13.60
C VAL A 11 14.91 10.53 12.40
N CYS A 12 13.61 10.29 12.23
CA CYS A 12 13.01 9.54 11.11
C CYS A 12 13.02 10.25 9.73
N THR A 13 14.01 11.10 9.43
CA THR A 13 14.26 11.58 8.07
C THR A 13 15.49 10.89 7.50
N PHE A 14 15.42 10.53 6.23
CA PHE A 14 16.44 9.87 5.40
C PHE A 14 16.52 8.35 5.46
N GLY A 15 15.84 7.73 4.49
CA GLY A 15 16.41 6.63 3.73
C GLY A 15 15.40 5.65 3.13
N ALA A 16 15.31 5.72 1.81
CA ALA A 16 14.60 4.86 0.89
C ALA A 16 14.84 3.35 1.02
N CYS A 17 13.75 2.58 1.05
CA CYS A 17 13.70 1.13 0.99
C CYS A 17 13.38 0.63 -0.42
N LEU A 18 14.36 0.11 -1.17
CA LEU A 18 14.12 -0.70 -2.37
C LEU A 18 14.14 -2.18 -1.98
N SER A 19 13.05 -2.70 -1.42
CA SER A 19 12.92 -4.14 -1.13
C SER A 19 12.62 -4.98 -2.37
N ALA A 20 12.18 -4.32 -3.45
CA ALA A 20 11.80 -4.94 -4.72
C ALA A 20 12.98 -5.47 -5.55
N GLU A 21 14.22 -5.01 -5.30
CA GLU A 21 15.38 -5.33 -6.14
C GLU A 21 16.03 -6.70 -5.84
N CYS A 22 15.63 -7.39 -4.77
CA CYS A 22 16.28 -8.66 -4.39
C CYS A 22 16.15 -9.75 -5.46
N HIS A 23 15.13 -9.69 -6.33
CA HIS A 23 14.84 -10.69 -7.36
C HIS A 23 14.43 -10.13 -8.73
N GLY A 24 14.45 -8.81 -8.94
CA GLY A 24 14.03 -8.19 -10.20
C GLY A 24 14.68 -6.83 -10.44
N ALA A 25 14.97 -6.52 -11.69
CA ALA A 25 15.51 -5.26 -12.17
C ALA A 25 14.81 -4.90 -13.49
N PRO A 26 14.75 -3.61 -13.89
CA PRO A 26 14.11 -3.25 -15.14
C PRO A 26 14.93 -3.84 -16.29
N ASP A 27 14.30 -4.68 -17.11
CA ASP A 27 14.91 -5.26 -18.30
C ASP A 27 14.30 -4.59 -19.54
N PRO A 28 15.10 -3.93 -20.40
CA PRO A 28 14.60 -3.39 -21.67
C PRO A 28 14.05 -4.47 -22.61
N ASN A 29 14.31 -5.75 -22.34
CA ASN A 29 13.76 -6.91 -23.05
C ASN A 29 12.78 -7.69 -22.15
N ALA A 30 12.16 -7.03 -21.18
CA ALA A 30 11.12 -7.63 -20.34
C ALA A 30 10.11 -8.37 -21.22
N LYS A 31 9.86 -9.63 -20.88
CA LYS A 31 8.94 -10.46 -21.66
C LYS A 31 7.51 -10.10 -21.29
N PRO A 32 6.56 -10.19 -22.24
CA PRO A 32 5.15 -10.05 -21.95
C PRO A 32 4.72 -11.03 -20.84
N ASN A 33 3.87 -10.56 -19.94
CA ASN A 33 3.20 -11.43 -19.00
C ASN A 33 2.14 -12.23 -19.78
N ASN A 34 2.36 -13.54 -19.92
CA ASN A 34 1.43 -14.42 -20.64
C ASN A 34 0.48 -15.15 -19.67
N ASN A 35 0.42 -14.74 -18.40
CA ASN A 35 -0.55 -15.29 -17.47
C ASN A 35 -1.95 -14.90 -17.93
N PRO A 36 -2.89 -15.86 -18.01
CA PRO A 36 -4.23 -15.56 -18.49
C PRO A 36 -4.98 -14.64 -17.53
N ILE A 37 -5.81 -13.76 -18.08
CA ILE A 37 -6.80 -13.04 -17.27
C ILE A 37 -7.82 -14.06 -16.73
N PHE A 38 -7.85 -14.21 -15.42
CA PHE A 38 -8.81 -15.07 -14.76
C PHE A 38 -10.24 -14.52 -14.92
N SER A 39 -11.04 -15.19 -15.75
CA SER A 39 -12.42 -14.80 -16.09
C SER A 39 -13.48 -15.76 -15.57
N SER A 40 -13.07 -16.85 -14.92
CA SER A 40 -14.00 -17.83 -14.36
C SER A 40 -14.74 -17.27 -13.14
N PRO A 41 -16.04 -17.59 -12.94
CA PRO A 41 -16.75 -17.19 -11.74
C PRO A 41 -16.07 -17.74 -10.47
N PRO A 42 -16.00 -16.94 -9.39
CA PRO A 42 -15.42 -17.41 -8.15
C PRO A 42 -16.30 -18.51 -7.53
N THR A 43 -15.67 -19.53 -6.94
CA THR A 43 -16.35 -20.68 -6.33
C THR A 43 -16.71 -20.36 -4.88
N PHE A 44 -17.97 -20.59 -4.50
CA PHE A 44 -18.41 -20.43 -3.11
C PHE A 44 -17.72 -21.44 -2.18
N VAL A 45 -17.21 -20.97 -1.04
CA VAL A 45 -16.56 -21.81 -0.03
C VAL A 45 -17.46 -21.97 1.20
N THR A 46 -17.83 -20.87 1.85
CA THR A 46 -18.64 -20.89 3.07
C THR A 46 -19.26 -19.52 3.36
N SER A 47 -20.14 -19.45 4.36
CA SER A 47 -20.78 -18.22 4.82
C SER A 47 -20.81 -18.12 6.34
N ALA A 48 -20.82 -16.89 6.82
CA ALA A 48 -21.05 -16.54 8.21
C ALA A 48 -22.17 -15.50 8.29
N GLN A 49 -22.60 -15.17 9.51
CA GLN A 49 -23.38 -13.95 9.69
C GLN A 49 -22.56 -12.76 9.15
N ASN A 50 -23.20 -11.89 8.36
CA ASN A 50 -22.56 -10.70 7.79
C ASN A 50 -21.42 -10.93 6.78
N GLY A 51 -21.21 -12.16 6.29
CA GLY A 51 -20.22 -12.39 5.24
C GLY A 51 -20.31 -13.71 4.46
N LYS A 52 -19.62 -13.73 3.30
CA LYS A 52 -19.43 -14.92 2.45
C LYS A 52 -17.99 -15.01 1.98
N LEU A 53 -17.48 -16.23 1.89
CA LEU A 53 -16.16 -16.53 1.35
C LEU A 53 -16.29 -17.27 0.02
N TYR A 54 -15.57 -16.79 -0.96
CA TYR A 54 -15.37 -17.41 -2.26
C TYR A 54 -13.89 -17.59 -2.55
N ARG A 55 -13.56 -18.37 -3.58
CA ARG A 55 -12.21 -18.60 -4.07
C ARG A 55 -12.14 -18.40 -5.58
N ALA A 56 -11.09 -17.74 -6.03
CA ALA A 56 -10.80 -17.47 -7.43
C ALA A 56 -9.32 -17.79 -7.73
N GLY A 57 -8.96 -17.79 -9.02
CA GLY A 57 -7.65 -18.20 -9.51
C GLY A 57 -7.56 -19.70 -9.81
N ASP A 58 -6.45 -20.08 -10.42
CA ASP A 58 -6.08 -21.43 -10.83
C ASP A 58 -4.65 -21.76 -10.38
N ASP A 59 -4.31 -23.05 -10.41
CA ASP A 59 -2.98 -23.58 -10.07
C ASP A 59 -2.32 -22.95 -8.83
N GLU A 60 -1.27 -22.15 -9.03
CA GLU A 60 -0.50 -21.50 -7.97
C GLU A 60 -1.03 -20.10 -7.60
N ASP A 61 -1.90 -19.50 -8.42
CA ASP A 61 -2.40 -18.11 -8.28
C ASP A 61 -3.82 -18.05 -7.67
N VAL A 62 -4.07 -18.90 -6.68
CA VAL A 62 -5.37 -19.01 -6.00
C VAL A 62 -5.49 -18.03 -4.85
N PHE A 63 -6.56 -17.23 -4.82
CA PHE A 63 -6.83 -16.25 -3.77
C PHE A 63 -8.27 -16.28 -3.25
N ASP A 64 -8.46 -15.74 -2.05
CA ASP A 64 -9.76 -15.68 -1.41
C ASP A 64 -10.48 -14.35 -1.69
N ILE A 65 -11.81 -14.43 -1.88
CA ILE A 65 -12.68 -13.27 -2.02
C ILE A 65 -13.69 -13.28 -0.86
N VAL A 66 -13.62 -12.29 0.01
CA VAL A 66 -14.50 -12.16 1.18
C VAL A 66 -15.49 -11.03 0.94
N HIS A 67 -16.78 -11.34 0.92
CA HIS A 67 -17.85 -10.35 0.90
C HIS A 67 -18.33 -10.07 2.33
N VAL A 68 -18.44 -8.81 2.73
CA VAL A 68 -18.88 -8.40 4.08
C VAL A 68 -19.93 -7.29 4.03
N TRP A 69 -20.86 -7.28 5.00
CA TRP A 69 -21.88 -6.23 5.16
C TRP A 69 -22.23 -5.99 6.63
N GLY A 70 -22.86 -4.86 6.97
CA GLY A 70 -23.23 -4.50 8.35
C GLY A 70 -22.50 -3.26 8.87
N THR A 71 -22.34 -3.15 10.18
CA THR A 71 -21.46 -2.16 10.83
C THR A 71 -19.99 -2.52 10.63
N PRO A 72 -19.04 -1.57 10.79
CA PRO A 72 -17.62 -1.85 10.68
C PRO A 72 -17.15 -3.04 11.55
N TYR A 73 -17.62 -3.10 12.80
CA TYR A 73 -17.33 -4.24 13.67
C TYR A 73 -17.90 -5.56 13.14
N GLU A 74 -19.15 -5.59 12.68
CA GLU A 74 -19.76 -6.81 12.13
C GLU A 74 -19.06 -7.29 10.85
N MET A 75 -18.64 -6.37 9.99
CA MET A 75 -17.85 -6.68 8.80
C MET A 75 -16.51 -7.31 9.18
N GLY A 76 -15.80 -6.72 10.12
CA GLY A 76 -14.55 -7.26 10.64
C GLY A 76 -14.74 -8.62 11.30
N TYR A 77 -15.79 -8.79 12.10
CA TYR A 77 -16.12 -10.05 12.76
C TYR A 77 -16.41 -11.16 11.76
N ALA A 78 -17.19 -10.86 10.71
CA ALA A 78 -17.46 -11.80 9.63
C ALA A 78 -16.18 -12.22 8.90
N GLN A 79 -15.32 -11.26 8.56
CA GLN A 79 -14.03 -11.54 7.93
C GLN A 79 -13.14 -12.42 8.83
N GLY A 80 -13.01 -12.08 10.12
CA GLY A 80 -12.25 -12.85 11.09
C GLY A 80 -12.79 -14.26 11.33
N GLN A 81 -14.10 -14.45 11.26
CA GLN A 81 -14.73 -15.78 11.37
C GLN A 81 -14.47 -16.63 10.12
N LEU A 82 -14.67 -16.05 8.93
CA LEU A 82 -14.48 -16.75 7.65
C LEU A 82 -13.01 -17.11 7.40
N GLN A 83 -12.09 -16.30 7.91
CA GLN A 83 -10.65 -16.43 7.67
C GLN A 83 -9.85 -16.75 8.94
N LYS A 84 -10.49 -17.33 9.96
CA LYS A 84 -9.91 -17.50 11.30
C LYS A 84 -8.49 -18.05 11.31
N GLU A 85 -8.25 -19.19 10.65
CA GLU A 85 -6.95 -19.84 10.64
C GLU A 85 -5.92 -19.03 9.84
N LYS A 86 -6.30 -18.53 8.66
CA LYS A 86 -5.42 -17.73 7.79
C LYS A 86 -5.06 -16.39 8.44
N ALA A 87 -6.00 -15.71 9.10
CA ALA A 87 -5.76 -14.45 9.79
C ALA A 87 -4.74 -14.61 10.92
N ASN A 88 -4.93 -15.61 11.79
CA ASN A 88 -3.95 -15.91 12.85
C ASN A 88 -2.57 -16.23 12.28
N LYS A 89 -2.52 -17.08 11.24
CA LYS A 89 -1.27 -17.48 10.62
C LYS A 89 -0.56 -16.30 9.94
N PHE A 90 -1.27 -15.49 9.17
CA PHE A 90 -0.74 -14.28 8.53
C PHE A 90 -0.18 -13.31 9.57
N ILE A 91 -0.98 -12.91 10.57
CA ILE A 91 -0.59 -11.93 11.59
C ILE A 91 0.63 -12.42 12.38
N THR A 92 0.64 -13.70 12.75
CA THR A 92 1.78 -14.31 13.45
C THR A 92 3.02 -14.38 12.56
N SER A 93 2.86 -14.74 11.28
CA SER A 93 3.98 -14.87 10.33
C SER A 93 4.59 -13.51 10.01
N VAL A 94 3.78 -12.45 9.83
CA VAL A 94 4.28 -11.09 9.64
C VAL A 94 5.06 -10.63 10.87
N ARG A 95 4.54 -10.88 12.08
CA ARG A 95 5.27 -10.55 13.31
C ARG A 95 6.61 -11.27 13.38
N GLN A 96 6.63 -12.58 13.12
CA GLN A 96 7.86 -13.36 13.12
C GLN A 96 8.83 -12.88 12.05
N TYR A 97 8.35 -12.60 10.84
CA TYR A 97 9.15 -12.09 9.74
C TYR A 97 9.74 -10.72 10.06
N VAL A 98 8.95 -9.79 10.58
CA VAL A 98 9.40 -8.45 10.97
C VAL A 98 10.45 -8.54 12.07
N SER A 99 10.22 -9.37 13.11
CA SER A 99 11.24 -9.62 14.12
C SER A 99 12.48 -10.28 13.52
N GLN A 100 12.35 -11.28 12.65
CA GLN A 100 13.48 -12.02 12.08
C GLN A 100 14.31 -11.24 11.05
N SER A 101 13.68 -10.33 10.30
CA SER A 101 14.32 -9.48 9.29
C SER A 101 15.31 -8.49 9.89
N VAL A 102 15.23 -8.22 11.19
CA VAL A 102 16.24 -7.48 11.96
C VAL A 102 17.58 -8.27 12.05
N TYR A 103 17.62 -9.56 11.70
CA TYR A 103 18.73 -10.45 12.09
C TYR A 103 19.56 -11.09 10.96
N HIS A 104 19.06 -11.24 9.73
CA HIS A 104 19.77 -12.00 8.69
C HIS A 104 20.47 -11.10 7.66
N GLY A 105 21.70 -10.69 8.00
CA GLY A 105 22.64 -10.02 7.10
C GLY A 105 23.22 -10.92 6.00
N ALA A 106 22.39 -11.61 5.22
CA ALA A 106 22.82 -12.37 4.05
C ALA A 106 21.88 -12.09 2.87
N CYS A 107 22.45 -11.57 1.77
CA CYS A 107 21.75 -11.08 0.56
C CYS A 107 20.81 -9.88 0.74
N PHE A 108 20.83 -9.26 1.93
CA PHE A 108 20.14 -8.01 2.23
C PHE A 108 21.01 -6.81 1.79
N THR A 109 21.43 -6.77 0.52
CA THR A 109 22.24 -5.65 0.02
C THR A 109 21.36 -4.44 -0.24
N LEU A 110 21.53 -3.43 0.63
CA LEU A 110 21.37 -2.00 0.35
C LEU A 110 20.07 -1.63 -0.38
N ARG A 111 19.00 -1.45 0.40
CA ARG A 111 18.19 -0.21 0.43
C ARG A 111 16.99 -0.38 1.35
N ALA A 112 16.39 -1.57 1.46
CA ALA A 112 15.30 -1.82 2.43
C ALA A 112 15.63 -1.64 3.91
N LEU A 113 16.92 -1.51 4.19
CA LEU A 113 17.53 -1.43 5.50
C LEU A 113 17.65 -0.01 6.03
N GLN A 114 17.29 1.04 5.30
CA GLN A 114 17.66 2.37 5.80
C GLN A 114 16.91 2.75 7.07
N LEU A 115 15.61 2.50 7.23
CA LEU A 115 14.94 2.78 8.51
C LEU A 115 15.34 1.78 9.61
N TRP A 116 15.47 0.48 9.31
CA TRP A 116 15.82 -0.53 10.33
C TRP A 116 17.28 -0.48 10.75
N ALA A 117 18.22 -0.41 9.82
CA ALA A 117 19.63 -0.22 10.13
C ALA A 117 19.89 1.16 10.75
N TYR A 118 19.06 2.18 10.46
CA TYR A 118 19.16 3.46 11.13
C TYR A 118 18.56 3.46 12.53
N LEU A 119 17.38 2.88 12.75
CA LEU A 119 16.82 2.71 14.10
C LEU A 119 17.72 1.79 14.94
N GLU A 120 18.24 0.71 14.34
CA GLU A 120 19.24 -0.16 14.94
C GLU A 120 20.54 0.60 15.19
N ALA A 121 21.06 1.40 14.25
CA ALA A 121 22.27 2.21 14.46
C ALA A 121 22.06 3.30 15.51
N GLN A 122 20.93 3.99 15.56
CA GLN A 122 20.61 5.00 16.57
C GLN A 122 20.47 4.37 17.96
N VAL A 123 19.84 3.19 18.04
CA VAL A 123 19.75 2.40 19.27
C VAL A 123 21.14 1.88 19.69
N ILE A 124 21.92 1.32 18.75
CA ILE A 124 23.28 0.80 18.98
C ILE A 124 24.25 1.92 19.32
N GLU A 125 24.15 3.10 18.71
CA GLU A 125 24.98 4.28 18.97
C GLU A 125 24.63 4.90 20.32
N ALA A 126 23.34 5.03 20.66
CA ALA A 126 22.91 5.44 21.98
C ALA A 126 23.35 4.45 23.07
N ILE A 127 23.32 3.15 22.77
CA ILE A 127 23.78 2.08 23.66
C ILE A 127 25.31 2.10 23.80
N ASN A 128 26.06 2.09 22.71
CA ASN A 128 27.52 2.03 22.69
C ASN A 128 28.17 3.32 23.17
N GLY A 129 27.52 4.47 22.98
CA GLY A 129 27.93 5.76 23.54
C GLY A 129 27.73 5.85 25.07
N THR A 130 26.99 4.92 25.66
CA THR A 130 26.68 4.91 27.10
C THR A 130 27.30 3.69 27.82
N VAL A 131 27.37 2.52 27.16
CA VAL A 131 27.83 1.25 27.74
C VAL A 131 28.41 0.33 26.63
N SER A 132 29.73 0.16 26.59
CA SER A 132 30.45 -0.54 25.50
C SER A 132 30.37 -2.08 25.52
N TRP A 133 29.60 -2.69 26.41
CA TRP A 133 29.61 -4.14 26.65
C TRP A 133 28.22 -4.82 26.59
N ILE A 134 27.22 -4.18 25.98
CA ILE A 134 25.89 -4.78 25.90
C ILE A 134 25.92 -6.06 25.03
N PRO A 135 25.50 -7.23 25.55
CA PRO A 135 25.45 -8.45 24.79
C PRO A 135 24.51 -8.32 23.58
N VAL A 136 24.84 -8.97 22.47
CA VAL A 136 24.04 -8.97 21.23
C VAL A 136 22.56 -9.33 21.49
N GLY A 137 22.29 -10.25 22.42
CA GLY A 137 20.92 -10.62 22.81
C GLY A 137 20.11 -9.49 23.48
N VAL A 138 20.77 -8.53 24.13
CA VAL A 138 20.12 -7.35 24.74
C VAL A 138 19.91 -6.25 23.70
N ALA A 139 20.87 -6.01 22.80
CA ALA A 139 20.69 -5.08 21.68
C ALA A 139 19.52 -5.52 20.76
N LYS A 140 19.44 -6.82 20.48
CA LYS A 140 18.33 -7.53 19.83
C LYS A 140 16.98 -7.20 20.48
N TRP A 141 16.88 -7.37 21.79
CA TRP A 141 15.66 -7.06 22.53
C TRP A 141 15.31 -5.56 22.43
N VAL A 142 16.29 -4.66 22.49
CA VAL A 142 16.04 -3.21 22.39
C VAL A 142 15.57 -2.80 21.00
N ALA A 143 16.08 -3.41 19.92
CA ALA A 143 15.64 -3.12 18.55
C ALA A 143 14.22 -3.63 18.27
N ASP A 144 13.89 -4.88 18.66
CA ASP A 144 12.54 -5.43 18.53
C ASP A 144 11.53 -4.60 19.34
N VAL A 145 11.88 -4.25 20.58
CA VAL A 145 11.06 -3.37 21.42
C VAL A 145 10.97 -1.96 20.82
N GLY A 146 12.05 -1.46 20.22
CA GLY A 146 12.10 -0.15 19.58
C GLY A 146 11.15 -0.04 18.39
N LEU A 147 11.11 -1.06 17.53
CA LEU A 147 10.19 -1.11 16.40
C LEU A 147 8.73 -1.23 16.84
N ASP A 148 8.45 -2.14 17.77
CA ASP A 148 7.12 -2.28 18.37
C ASP A 148 6.61 -0.96 18.96
N VAL A 149 7.50 -0.23 19.65
CA VAL A 149 7.22 1.10 20.20
C VAL A 149 7.02 2.13 19.09
N ALA A 150 7.84 2.12 18.03
CA ALA A 150 7.69 3.04 16.91
C ALA A 150 6.34 2.87 16.21
N LEU A 151 5.94 1.63 15.91
CA LEU A 151 4.64 1.34 15.29
C LEU A 151 3.47 1.73 16.21
N ASP A 152 3.61 1.49 17.52
CA ASP A 152 2.60 1.91 18.50
C ASP A 152 2.49 3.44 18.59
N LEU A 153 3.61 4.16 18.59
CA LEU A 153 3.65 5.62 18.59
C LEU A 153 3.08 6.21 17.29
N THR A 154 3.38 5.61 16.13
CA THR A 154 2.79 6.00 14.84
C THR A 154 1.27 5.83 14.89
N TYR A 155 0.78 4.71 15.41
CA TYR A 155 -0.66 4.54 15.59
C TYR A 155 -1.26 5.59 16.53
N ASP A 156 -0.66 5.81 17.70
CA ASP A 156 -1.18 6.78 18.68
C ASP A 156 -1.18 8.22 18.11
N ALA A 157 -0.19 8.55 17.29
CA ALA A 157 -0.06 9.85 16.63
C ALA A 157 -1.08 10.07 15.50
N THR A 158 -1.42 9.01 14.77
CA THR A 158 -2.33 9.06 13.61
C THR A 158 -3.79 8.79 13.97
N LYS A 159 -4.05 8.14 15.13
CA LYS A 159 -5.38 7.76 15.61
C LYS A 159 -6.41 8.88 15.59
N LYS A 160 -6.04 10.07 16.08
CA LYS A 160 -6.98 11.21 16.16
C LYS A 160 -7.42 11.77 14.80
N TYR A 161 -6.69 11.44 13.74
CA TYR A 161 -7.00 11.84 12.36
C TYR A 161 -7.82 10.77 11.63
N SER A 162 -7.83 9.54 12.14
CA SER A 162 -8.43 8.38 11.47
C SER A 162 -9.87 8.14 11.94
N GLY A 163 -10.72 7.61 11.06
CA GLY A 163 -12.08 7.22 11.42
C GLY A 163 -12.14 6.05 12.40
N SER A 164 -13.11 6.06 13.32
CA SER A 164 -13.25 4.98 14.33
C SER A 164 -13.57 3.62 13.72
N TYR A 165 -14.17 3.60 12.53
CA TYR A 165 -14.55 2.37 11.81
C TYR A 165 -13.36 1.45 11.53
N PHE A 166 -12.15 1.99 11.31
CA PHE A 166 -10.95 1.16 11.18
C PHE A 166 -10.65 0.35 12.46
N GLU A 167 -10.79 0.97 13.63
CA GLU A 167 -10.56 0.30 14.91
C GLU A 167 -11.66 -0.73 15.21
N GLU A 168 -12.90 -0.37 14.92
CA GLU A 168 -14.05 -1.25 15.06
C GLU A 168 -13.92 -2.50 14.19
N GLU A 169 -13.52 -2.33 12.92
CA GLU A 169 -13.29 -3.43 11.99
C GLU A 169 -12.11 -4.32 12.42
N MET A 170 -10.95 -3.75 12.76
CA MET A 170 -9.81 -4.51 13.30
C MET A 170 -10.20 -5.29 14.56
N LYS A 171 -11.02 -4.69 15.43
CA LYS A 171 -11.49 -5.34 16.65
C LYS A 171 -12.39 -6.53 16.31
N GLY A 172 -13.35 -6.36 15.38
CA GLY A 172 -14.19 -7.46 14.91
C GLY A 172 -13.36 -8.63 14.39
N ILE A 173 -12.36 -8.37 13.55
CA ILE A 173 -11.46 -9.40 13.01
C ILE A 173 -10.80 -10.19 14.14
N CYS A 174 -10.24 -9.48 15.13
CA CYS A 174 -9.50 -10.09 16.22
C CYS A 174 -10.41 -10.86 17.18
N ASP A 175 -11.59 -10.32 17.50
CA ASP A 175 -12.56 -10.96 18.40
C ASP A 175 -13.08 -12.29 17.81
N ALA A 176 -13.28 -12.37 16.49
CA ALA A 176 -13.75 -13.59 15.82
C ALA A 176 -12.62 -14.61 15.54
N SER A 177 -11.46 -14.13 15.09
CA SER A 177 -10.34 -14.99 14.72
C SER A 177 -9.53 -15.44 15.94
N GLY A 178 -9.45 -14.64 17.00
CA GLY A 178 -8.51 -14.81 18.10
C GLY A 178 -7.11 -14.24 17.83
N ALA A 179 -6.92 -13.52 16.73
CA ALA A 179 -5.64 -12.89 16.40
C ALA A 179 -5.31 -11.72 17.35
N ASP A 180 -4.02 -11.43 17.50
CA ASP A 180 -3.56 -10.35 18.37
C ASP A 180 -3.83 -8.97 17.76
N TYR A 181 -4.74 -8.21 18.38
CA TYR A 181 -5.14 -6.87 17.94
C TYR A 181 -3.97 -5.90 17.82
N LYS A 182 -3.03 -5.93 18.77
CA LYS A 182 -1.87 -5.03 18.73
C LYS A 182 -0.99 -5.33 17.52
N THR A 183 -0.77 -6.60 17.23
CA THR A 183 0.00 -7.02 16.06
C THR A 183 -0.72 -6.63 14.76
N LEU A 184 -2.02 -6.87 14.64
CA LEU A 184 -2.78 -6.47 13.44
C LEU A 184 -2.72 -4.95 13.20
N ARG A 185 -2.88 -4.18 14.28
CA ARG A 185 -2.75 -2.71 14.25
C ARG A 185 -1.37 -2.27 13.78
N ARG A 186 -0.30 -2.88 14.30
CA ARG A 186 1.08 -2.58 13.91
C ARG A 186 1.34 -2.89 12.43
N ILE A 187 0.79 -3.97 11.90
CA ILE A 187 0.90 -4.34 10.48
C ILE A 187 0.39 -3.21 9.58
N HIS A 188 -0.73 -2.57 9.94
CA HIS A 188 -1.27 -1.44 9.19
C HIS A 188 -0.39 -0.19 9.22
N MET A 189 0.50 -0.05 10.21
CA MET A 189 1.43 1.08 10.33
C MET A 189 2.77 0.84 9.64
N ILE A 190 3.05 -0.37 9.14
CA ILE A 190 4.32 -0.69 8.46
C ILE A 190 4.53 0.24 7.27
N GLY A 191 3.49 0.45 6.45
CA GLY A 191 3.57 1.29 5.26
C GLY A 191 3.99 2.74 5.55
N GLU A 192 3.53 3.32 6.66
CA GLU A 192 3.89 4.68 7.10
C GLU A 192 5.39 4.83 7.40
N LEU A 193 6.05 3.72 7.74
CA LEU A 193 7.45 3.68 8.07
C LEU A 193 8.31 3.30 6.85
N THR A 194 7.89 2.30 6.07
CA THR A 194 8.77 1.67 5.08
C THR A 194 8.61 2.17 3.65
N LYS A 195 7.46 2.76 3.26
CA LYS A 195 7.12 3.22 1.89
C LYS A 195 7.47 2.18 0.78
N GLY A 196 6.47 1.43 0.29
CA GLY A 196 6.69 0.34 -0.69
C GLY A 196 7.04 0.83 -2.10
N SER A 197 7.69 -0.01 -2.92
CA SER A 197 7.94 0.29 -4.34
C SER A 197 6.87 -0.34 -5.22
N CYS A 198 6.47 0.32 -6.29
CA CYS A 198 5.38 -0.12 -7.16
C CYS A 198 5.53 0.50 -8.55
N SER A 199 4.80 -0.01 -9.53
CA SER A 199 4.56 0.70 -10.79
C SER A 199 3.05 0.89 -11.00
N MET A 200 2.66 1.97 -11.67
CA MET A 200 1.25 2.23 -11.99
C MET A 200 1.08 2.91 -13.34
N MET A 201 -0.09 2.72 -13.94
CA MET A 201 -0.49 3.37 -15.18
C MET A 201 -2.01 3.59 -15.20
N GLY A 202 -2.44 4.73 -15.72
CA GLY A 202 -3.76 4.94 -16.27
C GLY A 202 -3.67 5.18 -17.77
N ALA A 203 -4.49 4.51 -18.57
CA ALA A 203 -4.58 4.69 -20.02
C ALA A 203 -6.05 4.81 -20.44
N TRP A 204 -6.35 5.75 -21.33
CA TRP A 204 -7.70 6.00 -21.84
C TRP A 204 -7.65 6.54 -23.27
N GLY A 205 -8.82 6.89 -23.83
CA GLY A 205 -8.91 7.68 -25.05
C GLY A 205 -8.14 7.07 -26.22
N THR A 206 -7.19 7.81 -26.79
CA THR A 206 -6.39 7.36 -27.94
C THR A 206 -5.28 6.36 -27.56
N ALA A 207 -5.02 6.14 -26.27
CA ALA A 207 -4.02 5.17 -25.83
C ALA A 207 -4.54 3.73 -25.82
N THR A 208 -5.85 3.55 -25.64
CA THR A 208 -6.48 2.23 -25.50
C THR A 208 -7.04 1.72 -26.82
N GLU A 209 -7.22 0.40 -26.93
CA GLU A 209 -7.94 -0.22 -28.06
C GLU A 209 -9.36 0.36 -28.20
N ASP A 210 -9.84 0.54 -29.44
CA ASP A 210 -11.12 1.18 -29.75
C ASP A 210 -12.28 0.68 -28.87
N GLY A 211 -12.95 1.61 -28.18
CA GLY A 211 -14.10 1.33 -27.32
C GLY A 211 -13.75 0.85 -25.91
N THR A 212 -12.47 0.68 -25.60
CA THR A 212 -12.00 0.34 -24.25
C THR A 212 -12.13 1.56 -23.33
N PRO A 213 -12.81 1.45 -22.17
CA PRO A 213 -12.86 2.52 -21.18
C PRO A 213 -11.50 2.68 -20.49
N LEU A 214 -11.41 3.62 -19.55
CA LEU A 214 -10.22 3.79 -18.71
C LEU A 214 -9.72 2.45 -18.13
N LEU A 215 -8.43 2.20 -18.34
CA LEU A 215 -7.69 1.11 -17.71
C LEU A 215 -6.77 1.69 -16.65
N ALA A 216 -6.88 1.18 -15.42
CA ALA A 216 -6.00 1.51 -14.31
C ALA A 216 -5.21 0.26 -13.91
N PHE A 217 -3.90 0.30 -14.14
CA PHE A 217 -2.97 -0.79 -13.88
C PHE A 217 -2.06 -0.49 -12.71
N ARG A 218 -1.66 -1.55 -12.01
CA ARG A 218 -0.69 -1.50 -10.93
C ARG A 218 0.11 -2.79 -10.86
N ALA A 219 1.40 -2.66 -10.58
CA ALA A 219 2.24 -3.72 -10.03
C ALA A 219 2.68 -3.32 -8.61
N LEU A 220 2.43 -4.19 -7.63
CA LEU A 220 2.91 -4.02 -6.26
C LEU A 220 4.17 -4.85 -6.06
N ASP A 221 5.30 -4.16 -5.89
CA ASP A 221 6.57 -4.83 -5.69
C ASP A 221 6.89 -4.92 -4.20
N TRP A 222 6.80 -6.14 -3.68
CA TRP A 222 7.09 -6.44 -2.28
C TRP A 222 8.08 -7.59 -2.17
N ASN A 223 8.75 -7.69 -1.03
CA ASN A 223 9.64 -8.80 -0.75
C ASN A 223 8.85 -10.14 -0.79
N THR A 224 9.23 -11.01 -1.71
CA THR A 224 8.62 -12.32 -1.96
C THR A 224 9.08 -13.42 -0.99
N ASP A 225 10.14 -13.19 -0.21
CA ASP A 225 10.52 -14.07 0.90
C ASP A 225 9.64 -13.84 2.14
N GLY A 226 8.89 -12.74 2.17
CA GLY A 226 7.97 -12.39 3.23
C GLY A 226 6.63 -13.14 3.14
N PRO A 227 5.87 -13.20 4.24
CA PRO A 227 4.63 -13.98 4.32
C PRO A 227 3.48 -13.40 3.49
N PHE A 228 3.57 -12.16 3.00
CA PHE A 228 2.47 -11.46 2.33
C PHE A 228 1.95 -12.22 1.08
N LYS A 229 2.83 -12.78 0.26
CA LYS A 229 2.43 -13.53 -0.95
C LYS A 229 1.60 -14.79 -0.66
N ASP A 230 1.67 -15.32 0.56
CA ASP A 230 0.99 -16.58 0.92
C ASP A 230 -0.45 -16.36 1.42
N PHE A 231 -0.86 -15.10 1.60
CA PHE A 231 -2.18 -14.74 2.12
C PHE A 231 -2.91 -13.66 1.29
N PRO A 232 -2.96 -13.77 -0.06
CA PRO A 232 -3.68 -12.81 -0.88
C PRO A 232 -5.19 -12.89 -0.59
N GLN A 233 -5.83 -11.73 -0.51
CA GLN A 233 -7.28 -11.65 -0.33
C GLN A 233 -7.84 -10.40 -1.01
N VAL A 234 -8.99 -10.57 -1.66
CA VAL A 234 -9.87 -9.47 -2.03
C VAL A 234 -11.00 -9.39 -1.02
N THR A 235 -11.23 -8.21 -0.44
CA THR A 235 -12.38 -7.97 0.44
C THR A 235 -13.36 -7.03 -0.24
N VAL A 236 -14.58 -7.49 -0.48
CA VAL A 236 -15.67 -6.73 -1.11
C VAL A 236 -16.66 -6.30 -0.02
N TYR A 237 -16.75 -5.00 0.18
CA TYR A 237 -17.57 -4.38 1.20
C TYR A 237 -18.91 -3.96 0.61
N HIS A 238 -19.99 -4.27 1.33
CA HIS A 238 -21.35 -3.89 1.00
C HIS A 238 -21.97 -3.09 2.15
N PRO A 239 -21.58 -1.80 2.34
CA PRO A 239 -22.21 -0.94 3.34
C PRO A 239 -23.72 -0.82 3.12
N THR A 240 -24.49 -0.80 4.20
CA THR A 240 -25.94 -0.62 4.12
C THR A 240 -26.27 0.79 3.60
N PRO A 241 -27.09 0.94 2.55
CA PRO A 241 -27.50 2.24 2.05
C PRO A 241 -28.08 3.14 3.15
N GLY A 242 -27.62 4.39 3.22
CA GLY A 242 -28.07 5.36 4.22
C GLY A 242 -27.45 5.21 5.62
N SER A 243 -26.57 4.23 5.85
CA SER A 243 -25.86 4.07 7.13
C SER A 243 -24.79 5.13 7.42
N GLY A 244 -24.43 5.92 6.41
CA GLY A 244 -23.29 6.85 6.48
C GLY A 244 -21.93 6.16 6.32
N ASN A 245 -21.88 4.83 6.14
CA ASN A 245 -20.64 4.06 6.01
C ASN A 245 -20.17 3.88 4.55
N GLY A 246 -20.54 4.83 3.68
CA GLY A 246 -20.09 4.85 2.28
C GLY A 246 -20.89 3.96 1.31
N HIS A 247 -20.26 3.64 0.19
CA HIS A 247 -20.81 2.80 -0.89
C HIS A 247 -20.02 1.49 -1.03
N ALA A 248 -20.45 0.61 -1.94
CA ALA A 248 -19.82 -0.69 -2.11
C ALA A 248 -18.46 -0.55 -2.80
N PHE A 249 -17.48 -1.36 -2.38
CA PHE A 249 -16.12 -1.25 -2.88
C PHE A 249 -15.31 -2.50 -2.58
N MET A 250 -14.22 -2.68 -3.32
CA MET A 250 -13.31 -3.79 -3.13
C MET A 250 -11.91 -3.32 -2.79
N ASN A 251 -11.29 -4.03 -1.87
CA ASN A 251 -9.92 -3.84 -1.44
C ASN A 251 -9.09 -5.07 -1.80
N VAL A 252 -8.02 -4.86 -2.54
CA VAL A 252 -7.06 -5.91 -2.89
C VAL A 252 -5.89 -5.81 -1.93
N GLY A 253 -5.63 -6.88 -1.17
CA GLY A 253 -4.57 -6.92 -0.19
C GLY A 253 -4.41 -8.31 0.38
N TRP A 254 -4.42 -8.40 1.71
CA TRP A 254 -4.14 -9.64 2.43
C TRP A 254 -5.22 -9.98 3.44
N VAL A 255 -5.20 -11.20 3.95
CA VAL A 255 -6.11 -11.63 5.00
C VAL A 255 -6.02 -10.71 6.22
N GLY A 256 -7.13 -10.06 6.58
CA GLY A 256 -7.21 -9.13 7.72
C GLY A 256 -6.73 -7.70 7.43
N TRP A 257 -6.33 -7.41 6.19
CA TRP A 257 -5.95 -6.06 5.76
C TRP A 257 -7.19 -5.21 5.47
N ILE A 258 -7.28 -4.04 6.12
CA ILE A 258 -8.44 -3.14 6.04
C ILE A 258 -8.11 -1.74 5.50
N GLY A 259 -6.84 -1.34 5.49
CA GLY A 259 -6.40 -0.18 4.68
C GLY A 259 -6.45 -0.52 3.20
N SER A 260 -6.38 0.45 2.30
CA SER A 260 -6.32 0.18 0.86
C SER A 260 -5.00 0.68 0.26
N ILE A 261 -4.44 -0.12 -0.63
CA ILE A 261 -3.33 0.26 -1.53
C ILE A 261 -3.69 0.00 -3.00
N THR A 262 -4.70 -0.82 -3.24
CA THR A 262 -5.28 -1.11 -4.55
C THR A 262 -6.74 -1.47 -4.37
N GLY A 263 -7.59 -0.99 -5.26
CA GLY A 263 -8.99 -1.36 -5.25
C GLY A 263 -9.81 -0.49 -6.19
N MET A 264 -11.11 -0.79 -6.22
CA MET A 264 -12.10 -0.03 -6.97
C MET A 264 -13.42 0.03 -6.23
N SER A 265 -14.27 1.00 -6.57
CA SER A 265 -15.58 1.18 -5.94
C SER A 265 -16.73 1.06 -6.93
N SER A 266 -17.96 0.93 -6.41
CA SER A 266 -19.19 0.94 -7.19
C SER A 266 -19.49 2.30 -7.82
N MET A 267 -18.65 3.31 -7.59
CA MET A 267 -18.75 4.63 -8.22
C MET A 267 -17.76 4.77 -9.39
N ASP A 268 -17.23 3.67 -9.92
CA ASP A 268 -16.20 3.61 -10.97
C ASP A 268 -14.92 4.36 -10.59
N MET A 269 -14.62 4.43 -9.30
CA MET A 269 -13.36 4.96 -8.78
C MET A 269 -12.35 3.83 -8.64
N ALA A 270 -11.09 4.07 -9.01
CA ALA A 270 -9.98 3.15 -8.78
C ALA A 270 -8.82 3.86 -8.09
N ILE A 271 -8.08 3.14 -7.25
CA ILE A 271 -6.89 3.69 -6.60
C ILE A 271 -5.68 2.78 -6.73
N CYS A 272 -4.50 3.40 -6.72
CA CYS A 272 -3.21 2.76 -6.53
C CYS A 272 -2.22 3.73 -5.89
N GLU A 273 -1.06 3.23 -5.46
CA GLU A 273 0.01 4.05 -4.90
C GLU A 273 1.39 3.50 -5.22
N ILE A 274 2.37 4.40 -5.11
CA ILE A 274 3.80 4.14 -5.11
C ILE A 274 4.40 4.91 -3.94
N GLY A 275 5.19 4.25 -3.09
CA GLY A 275 6.00 4.90 -2.06
C GLY A 275 7.15 5.70 -2.67
N VAL A 276 7.33 6.94 -2.21
CA VAL A 276 8.45 7.77 -2.66
C VAL A 276 9.58 7.68 -1.65
N SER A 277 10.59 6.94 -2.05
CA SER A 277 11.73 6.59 -1.25
C SER A 277 12.80 7.68 -1.38
N PHE A 278 12.99 8.22 -2.59
CA PHE A 278 13.91 9.31 -2.91
C PHE A 278 13.15 10.56 -3.42
N PRO A 279 12.48 11.30 -2.52
CA PRO A 279 11.84 12.55 -2.90
C PRO A 279 12.89 13.58 -3.34
N ASP A 280 12.52 14.44 -4.29
CA ASP A 280 13.25 15.67 -4.56
C ASP A 280 12.68 16.83 -3.71
N ASP A 281 13.29 18.01 -3.83
CA ASP A 281 12.88 19.20 -3.08
C ASP A 281 11.41 19.62 -3.34
N THR A 282 10.76 19.08 -4.38
CA THR A 282 9.38 19.43 -4.73
C THR A 282 8.33 18.75 -3.84
N PHE A 283 8.70 17.75 -3.03
CA PHE A 283 7.83 17.14 -2.00
C PHE A 283 7.71 17.98 -0.72
N GLY A 284 8.56 19.00 -0.55
CA GLY A 284 8.49 19.90 0.59
C GLY A 284 8.86 19.22 1.91
N GLN A 285 8.12 19.55 2.98
CA GLN A 285 8.34 19.02 4.33
C GLN A 285 7.67 17.66 4.52
N GLU A 286 8.36 16.75 5.19
CA GLU A 286 7.81 15.48 5.68
C GLU A 286 7.14 15.61 7.05
N SER A 287 6.14 14.77 7.29
CA SER A 287 5.58 14.51 8.61
C SER A 287 5.07 13.07 8.67
N ARG A 288 4.92 12.56 9.90
CA ARG A 288 4.22 11.30 10.19
C ARG A 288 2.97 11.55 11.07
N LEU A 289 2.59 12.81 11.24
CA LEU A 289 1.38 13.22 11.95
C LEU A 289 0.28 13.52 10.94
N GLY A 290 -0.69 12.62 10.83
CA GLY A 290 -1.78 12.75 9.87
C GLY A 290 -2.62 11.48 9.76
N ILE A 291 -3.43 11.41 8.71
CA ILE A 291 -4.17 10.20 8.33
C ILE A 291 -3.19 9.26 7.62
N PRO A 292 -3.08 7.98 8.04
CA PRO A 292 -2.28 7.00 7.31
C PRO A 292 -2.70 6.93 5.85
N PHE A 293 -1.76 6.86 4.92
CA PHE A 293 -2.09 6.97 3.49
C PHE A 293 -3.02 5.84 3.01
N THR A 294 -2.86 4.64 3.58
CA THR A 294 -3.71 3.50 3.28
C THR A 294 -5.16 3.74 3.70
N TYR A 295 -5.39 4.59 4.71
CA TYR A 295 -6.73 4.97 5.16
C TYR A 295 -7.31 6.08 4.29
N ILE A 296 -6.51 7.04 3.80
CA ILE A 296 -6.98 8.00 2.79
C ILE A 296 -7.42 7.26 1.52
N LEU A 297 -6.59 6.34 1.02
CA LEU A 297 -6.92 5.55 -0.18
C LEU A 297 -8.17 4.70 0.04
N ARG A 298 -8.33 4.13 1.23
CA ARG A 298 -9.54 3.42 1.62
C ARG A 298 -10.76 4.33 1.58
N ASP A 299 -10.64 5.53 2.13
CA ASP A 299 -11.72 6.50 2.20
C ASP A 299 -12.15 6.98 0.81
N ILE A 300 -11.21 7.13 -0.13
CA ILE A 300 -11.54 7.42 -1.53
C ILE A 300 -12.47 6.34 -2.09
N LEU A 301 -12.10 5.06 -1.94
CA LEU A 301 -12.94 3.96 -2.42
C LEU A 301 -14.26 3.81 -1.66
N GLN A 302 -14.31 4.21 -0.40
CA GLN A 302 -15.49 4.02 0.44
C GLN A 302 -16.51 5.16 0.28
N PHE A 303 -16.04 6.40 0.11
CA PHE A 303 -16.88 7.59 0.25
C PHE A 303 -16.91 8.49 -0.97
N ASP A 304 -15.86 8.54 -1.79
CA ASP A 304 -15.75 9.50 -2.89
C ASP A 304 -16.50 9.01 -4.14
N VAL A 305 -17.27 9.91 -4.76
CA VAL A 305 -18.10 9.59 -5.92
C VAL A 305 -17.43 10.00 -7.22
N THR A 306 -16.55 11.00 -7.19
CA THR A 306 -15.89 11.58 -8.35
C THR A 306 -14.41 11.82 -8.08
N ILE A 307 -13.65 12.04 -9.16
CA ILE A 307 -12.25 12.47 -9.04
C ILE A 307 -12.11 13.79 -8.27
N ASP A 308 -13.06 14.72 -8.41
CA ASP A 308 -13.07 16.00 -7.67
C ASP A 308 -13.27 15.81 -6.17
N ASP A 309 -14.11 14.84 -5.76
CA ASP A 309 -14.26 14.47 -4.34
C ASP A 309 -12.91 13.97 -3.77
N SER A 310 -12.20 13.13 -4.54
CA SER A 310 -10.88 12.62 -4.15
C SER A 310 -9.82 13.71 -4.06
N ILE A 311 -9.83 14.67 -4.99
CA ILE A 311 -8.96 15.85 -4.96
C ILE A 311 -9.25 16.66 -3.71
N SER A 312 -10.52 16.94 -3.42
CA SER A 312 -10.94 17.67 -2.23
C SER A 312 -10.53 16.96 -0.94
N ARG A 313 -10.72 15.63 -0.86
CA ARG A 313 -10.28 14.81 0.27
C ARG A 313 -8.78 14.90 0.47
N ILE A 314 -8.01 14.66 -0.59
CA ILE A 314 -6.55 14.67 -0.51
C ILE A 314 -6.06 16.06 -0.11
N VAL A 315 -6.53 17.14 -0.73
CA VAL A 315 -6.11 18.53 -0.45
C VAL A 315 -6.38 18.93 0.99
N ASN A 316 -7.53 18.55 1.54
CA ASN A 316 -7.96 18.94 2.88
C ASN A 316 -7.48 17.99 3.99
N ALA A 317 -6.86 16.86 3.65
CA ALA A 317 -6.34 15.91 4.63
C ALA A 317 -5.05 16.40 5.31
N ASP A 318 -4.90 16.08 6.59
CA ASP A 318 -3.59 16.05 7.25
C ASP A 318 -2.81 14.85 6.70
N ARG A 319 -2.06 15.06 5.63
CA ARG A 319 -1.29 14.02 4.92
C ARG A 319 0.00 13.66 5.66
N THR A 320 0.53 12.47 5.39
CA THR A 320 1.76 11.97 6.02
C THR A 320 2.95 11.93 5.06
N CYS A 321 3.40 10.74 4.69
CA CYS A 321 4.68 10.49 4.06
C CYS A 321 4.67 10.78 2.55
N ASP A 322 5.84 10.78 1.92
CA ASP A 322 5.96 11.02 0.47
C ASP A 322 5.52 9.81 -0.35
N LEU A 323 4.59 10.04 -1.28
CA LEU A 323 3.95 9.03 -2.12
C LEU A 323 3.65 9.61 -3.50
N ILE A 324 3.43 8.71 -4.46
CA ILE A 324 2.71 8.99 -5.70
C ILE A 324 1.39 8.22 -5.62
N LEU A 325 0.26 8.91 -5.58
CA LEU A 325 -1.04 8.25 -5.61
C LEU A 325 -1.58 8.24 -7.03
N GLY A 326 -2.36 7.22 -7.38
CA GLY A 326 -3.12 7.15 -8.60
C GLY A 326 -4.61 7.07 -8.29
N VAL A 327 -5.41 7.89 -8.95
CA VAL A 327 -6.88 7.86 -8.84
C VAL A 327 -7.49 7.86 -10.24
N GLY A 328 -8.25 6.81 -10.55
CA GLY A 328 -9.03 6.69 -11.78
C GLY A 328 -10.50 7.01 -11.54
N ASP A 329 -11.15 7.64 -12.52
CA ASP A 329 -12.59 7.81 -12.60
C ASP A 329 -13.09 7.32 -13.96
N GLY A 330 -13.69 6.13 -13.96
CA GLY A 330 -14.22 5.47 -15.15
C GLY A 330 -15.42 6.20 -15.77
N LYS A 331 -16.12 7.05 -15.01
CA LYS A 331 -17.24 7.85 -15.54
C LYS A 331 -16.74 8.94 -16.49
N LEU A 332 -15.56 9.51 -16.18
CA LEU A 332 -14.92 10.53 -16.98
C LEU A 332 -13.91 9.95 -17.98
N ASN A 333 -13.55 8.68 -17.84
CA ASN A 333 -12.41 8.05 -18.51
C ASN A 333 -11.11 8.83 -18.26
N GLU A 334 -10.83 9.13 -16.99
CA GLU A 334 -9.67 9.91 -16.61
C GLU A 334 -8.89 9.26 -15.48
N PHE A 335 -7.57 9.41 -15.52
CA PHE A 335 -6.68 9.05 -14.41
C PHE A 335 -5.88 10.27 -13.97
N ARG A 336 -5.65 10.40 -12.67
CA ARG A 336 -4.77 11.41 -12.11
C ARG A 336 -3.71 10.74 -11.25
N SER A 337 -2.45 11.12 -11.48
CA SER A 337 -1.41 10.87 -10.48
C SER A 337 -1.30 12.06 -9.54
N VAL A 338 -0.85 11.80 -8.31
CA VAL A 338 -0.73 12.82 -7.27
C VAL A 338 0.65 12.74 -6.68
N GLN A 339 1.45 13.80 -6.82
CA GLN A 339 2.58 14.01 -5.93
C GLN A 339 2.02 14.35 -4.56
N TYR A 340 2.22 13.45 -3.62
CA TYR A 340 1.61 13.47 -2.31
C TYR A 340 2.70 13.53 -1.24
N SER A 341 2.58 14.47 -0.32
CA SER A 341 3.33 14.53 0.93
C SER A 341 2.50 15.26 1.99
N HIS A 342 3.04 15.36 3.20
CA HIS A 342 2.48 16.19 4.25
C HIS A 342 2.18 17.62 3.76
N SER A 343 3.13 18.26 3.09
CA SER A 343 3.05 19.68 2.74
C SER A 343 2.64 19.96 1.29
N VAL A 344 2.66 18.95 0.41
CA VAL A 344 2.41 19.10 -1.03
C VAL A 344 1.34 18.10 -1.48
N ALA A 345 0.39 18.58 -2.27
CA ALA A 345 -0.51 17.77 -3.06
C ALA A 345 -0.62 18.41 -4.46
N ARG A 346 -0.07 17.75 -5.48
CA ARG A 346 -0.12 18.22 -6.87
C ARG A 346 -0.66 17.12 -7.75
N PHE A 347 -1.63 17.46 -8.59
CA PHE A 347 -2.38 16.52 -9.39
C PHE A 347 -1.96 16.62 -10.84
N PHE A 348 -1.75 15.48 -11.48
CA PHE A 348 -1.28 15.40 -12.85
C PHE A 348 -2.13 14.52 -13.74
N ASP A 349 -2.34 15.01 -14.97
CA ASP A 349 -2.89 14.29 -16.12
C ASP A 349 -1.80 14.06 -17.18
N ASP A 350 -2.18 13.57 -18.35
CA ASP A 350 -1.29 13.31 -19.49
C ASP A 350 -0.59 14.59 -20.01
N LYS A 351 -1.21 15.76 -19.84
CA LYS A 351 -0.73 17.04 -20.37
C LYS A 351 0.27 17.72 -19.44
N ASN A 352 0.17 17.48 -18.14
CA ASN A 352 1.03 18.12 -17.15
C ASN A 352 1.86 17.14 -16.29
N LEU A 353 1.90 15.85 -16.65
CA LEU A 353 2.66 14.80 -15.95
C LEU A 353 4.08 15.25 -15.59
N LEU A 354 4.47 14.95 -14.35
CA LEU A 354 5.79 15.14 -13.79
C LEU A 354 6.29 13.84 -13.15
N PRO A 355 7.63 13.64 -13.05
CA PRO A 355 8.69 14.51 -13.56
C PRO A 355 8.76 14.52 -15.09
N LEU A 356 8.94 15.67 -15.75
CA LEU A 356 9.03 15.69 -17.21
C LEU A 356 10.47 15.42 -17.66
N ASN A 357 10.69 14.33 -18.40
CA ASN A 357 11.95 14.11 -19.10
C ASN A 357 11.74 13.38 -20.42
N GLU A 358 12.10 14.02 -21.53
CA GLU A 358 11.88 13.50 -22.89
C GLU A 358 12.52 12.12 -23.17
N THR A 359 13.53 11.71 -22.38
CA THR A 359 14.27 10.46 -22.61
C THR A 359 13.78 9.28 -21.78
N TRP A 360 13.32 9.51 -20.55
CA TRP A 360 12.97 8.42 -19.62
C TRP A 360 11.61 8.55 -18.94
N HIS A 361 10.97 9.72 -19.02
CA HIS A 361 9.60 9.93 -18.55
C HIS A 361 8.90 11.03 -19.38
N PRO A 362 8.74 10.81 -20.70
CA PRO A 362 8.02 11.74 -21.57
C PRO A 362 6.52 11.67 -21.31
N ARG A 363 5.82 12.76 -21.61
CA ARG A 363 4.35 12.75 -21.68
C ARG A 363 3.92 11.96 -22.91
N ILE A 364 3.01 11.02 -22.71
CA ILE A 364 2.41 10.22 -23.77
C ILE A 364 0.90 10.53 -23.73
N PRO A 365 0.28 10.95 -24.85
CA PRO A 365 -1.13 11.36 -24.87
C PRO A 365 -2.06 10.31 -24.27
N ASP A 366 -3.06 10.76 -23.51
CA ASP A 366 -4.06 9.92 -22.85
C ASP A 366 -3.49 8.81 -21.94
N THR A 367 -2.31 9.06 -21.35
CA THR A 367 -1.72 8.16 -20.35
C THR A 367 -1.08 8.93 -19.20
N VAL A 368 -1.12 8.33 -18.01
CA VAL A 368 -0.38 8.74 -16.83
C VAL A 368 0.29 7.51 -16.27
N TYR A 369 1.59 7.55 -16.02
CA TYR A 369 2.34 6.39 -15.56
C TYR A 369 3.47 6.80 -14.64
N HIS A 370 3.90 5.88 -13.78
CA HIS A 370 5.04 6.04 -12.88
C HIS A 370 5.66 4.67 -12.61
N GLY A 371 6.99 4.59 -12.62
CA GLY A 371 7.73 3.36 -12.34
C GLY A 371 8.58 3.49 -11.07
N MET A 372 8.35 2.63 -10.10
CA MET A 372 9.10 2.42 -8.85
C MET A 372 9.15 3.57 -7.83
N ASP A 373 9.56 4.77 -8.24
CA ASP A 373 9.79 5.94 -7.39
C ASP A 373 9.72 7.22 -8.23
N TRP A 374 9.71 8.40 -7.59
CA TRP A 374 9.58 9.70 -8.25
C TRP A 374 10.68 9.96 -9.29
N LEU A 375 11.94 9.67 -8.97
CA LEU A 375 13.09 9.83 -9.88
C LEU A 375 13.77 8.48 -10.14
N CYS A 376 13.09 7.59 -10.86
CA CYS A 376 13.61 6.26 -11.19
C CYS A 376 13.75 6.00 -12.70
N PRO A 377 14.70 6.65 -13.41
CA PRO A 377 14.81 6.58 -14.87
C PRO A 377 14.86 5.16 -15.44
N GLY A 378 15.52 4.22 -14.76
CA GLY A 378 15.69 2.85 -15.23
C GLY A 378 14.37 2.09 -15.38
N TYR A 379 13.40 2.32 -14.48
CA TYR A 379 12.08 1.68 -14.55
C TYR A 379 11.13 2.48 -15.42
N SER A 380 11.12 3.81 -15.26
CA SER A 380 10.25 4.69 -16.04
C SER A 380 10.52 4.61 -17.54
N VAL A 381 11.77 4.44 -17.98
CA VAL A 381 12.10 4.30 -19.42
C VAL A 381 11.55 3.01 -20.02
N VAL A 382 11.60 1.90 -19.27
CA VAL A 382 11.08 0.61 -19.75
C VAL A 382 9.56 0.69 -19.87
N LEU A 383 8.89 1.21 -18.83
CA LEU A 383 7.44 1.41 -18.85
C LEU A 383 7.02 2.35 -19.98
N ALA A 384 7.69 3.50 -20.15
CA ALA A 384 7.40 4.45 -21.23
C ALA A 384 7.57 3.83 -22.62
N ASN A 385 8.57 2.98 -22.82
CA ASN A 385 8.79 2.30 -24.10
C ASN A 385 7.66 1.34 -24.44
N GLN A 386 7.21 0.54 -23.47
CA GLN A 386 6.08 -0.38 -23.65
C GLN A 386 4.77 0.36 -23.94
N ILE A 387 4.50 1.44 -23.20
CA ILE A 387 3.31 2.28 -23.43
C ILE A 387 3.33 2.87 -24.85
N LYS A 388 4.48 3.36 -25.31
CA LYS A 388 4.61 3.91 -26.68
C LYS A 388 4.46 2.84 -27.76
N GLU A 389 4.99 1.65 -27.53
CA GLU A 389 4.90 0.53 -28.47
C GLU A 389 3.45 0.10 -28.68
N HIS A 390 2.65 0.10 -27.62
CA HIS A 390 1.27 -0.38 -27.64
C HIS A 390 0.21 0.73 -27.67
N HIS A 391 0.61 2.00 -27.78
CA HIS A 391 -0.32 3.14 -27.80
C HIS A 391 -1.36 3.01 -28.92
N GLY A 392 -2.63 3.14 -28.57
CA GLY A 392 -3.79 2.91 -29.46
C GLY A 392 -4.29 1.46 -29.48
N GLY A 393 -3.61 0.55 -28.80
CA GLY A 393 -3.98 -0.85 -28.67
C GLY A 393 -3.90 -1.40 -27.25
N ILE A 394 -3.71 -0.55 -26.24
CA ILE A 394 -3.64 -0.98 -24.83
C ILE A 394 -5.00 -1.53 -24.42
N ASN A 395 -4.99 -2.74 -23.86
CA ASN A 395 -6.17 -3.41 -23.31
C ASN A 395 -5.77 -4.20 -22.04
N ALA A 396 -6.61 -5.07 -21.52
CA ALA A 396 -6.28 -5.77 -20.28
C ALA A 396 -5.13 -6.79 -20.44
N ASP A 397 -4.90 -7.30 -21.66
CA ASP A 397 -3.85 -8.28 -21.99
C ASP A 397 -2.53 -7.62 -22.45
N ILE A 398 -2.61 -6.40 -23.01
CA ILE A 398 -1.52 -5.61 -23.60
C ILE A 398 -1.39 -4.28 -22.88
#